data_AF-A0A101RKN5-F1
#
_entry.id   AF-A0A101RKN5-F1
#
_cell.length_a   1.000
_cell.length_b   1.000
_cell.length_c   1.000
_cell.angle_alpha   90.00
_cell.angle_beta   90.00
_cell.angle_gamma   90.00
#
_symmetry.space_group_name_H-M   'P 1'
#
loop_
_entity.id
_entity.type
_entity.pdbx_description
1 polymer ?
#
loop_
_entity_poly.entity_id
_entity_poly.type
_entity_poly.pdbx_seq_one_letter_code
_entity_poly.pdbx_strand_id
1 'polypeptide(L)'
;MADTTVKVDSETRDRFAAVAAARGQSVRAYLAELAIEEENQIKLSKATAVFREVTAQPGLAEAFDAAFPNDAPPRRDAAGRAA
;
A
#
# COMPACT_ATOMS: atom_id res chain seq x y z
N MET A 1 4.42 -26.17 -8.65
CA MET A 1 3.42 -25.23 -9.21
C MET A 1 3.30 -25.53 -10.69
N ALA A 2 2.08 -25.63 -11.22
CA ALA A 2 1.86 -25.84 -12.66
C ALA A 2 2.00 -24.50 -13.39
N ASP A 3 2.68 -24.53 -14.52
CA ASP A 3 2.78 -23.35 -15.39
C ASP A 3 1.46 -23.16 -16.13
N THR A 4 0.99 -21.91 -16.18
CA THR A 4 -0.22 -21.53 -16.90
C THR A 4 0.10 -20.43 -17.90
N THR A 5 -0.68 -20.36 -18.97
CA THR A 5 -0.50 -19.36 -20.04
C THR A 5 -1.70 -18.44 -20.09
N VAL A 6 -1.46 -17.13 -20.05
CA VAL A 6 -2.48 -16.09 -20.21
C VAL A 6 -2.32 -15.44 -21.58
N LYS A 7 -3.44 -15.19 -22.27
CA LYS A 7 -3.42 -14.47 -23.53
C LYS A 7 -3.32 -12.97 -23.25
N VAL A 8 -2.32 -12.34 -23.86
CA VAL A 8 -2.12 -10.89 -23.90
C VAL A 8 -1.83 -10.49 -25.34
N ASP A 9 -2.09 -9.25 -25.70
CA ASP A 9 -1.66 -8.73 -27.00
C ASP A 9 -0.12 -8.66 -27.07
N SER A 10 0.40 -8.64 -28.30
CA SER A 10 1.85 -8.66 -28.54
C SER A 10 2.56 -7.44 -27.97
N GLU A 11 1.92 -6.28 -27.99
CA GLU A 11 2.50 -5.04 -27.49
C GLU A 11 2.68 -5.10 -25.97
N THR A 12 1.66 -5.55 -25.24
CA THR A 12 1.72 -5.76 -23.79
C THR A 12 2.78 -6.78 -23.41
N ARG A 13 2.87 -7.90 -24.15
CA ARG A 13 3.95 -8.89 -23.97
C ARG A 13 5.33 -8.23 -24.11
N ASP A 14 5.53 -7.43 -25.15
CA ASP A 14 6.82 -6.82 -25.44
C ASP A 14 7.20 -5.76 -24.40
N ARG A 15 6.21 -5.02 -23.89
CA ARG A 15 6.40 -4.11 -22.73
C ARG A 15 6.88 -4.88 -21.50
N PHE A 16 6.22 -6.00 -21.15
CA PHE A 16 6.67 -6.81 -20.01
C PHE A 16 8.05 -7.43 -20.22
N ALA A 17 8.37 -7.87 -21.44
CA ALA A 17 9.69 -8.38 -21.78
C ALA A 17 10.78 -7.32 -21.63
N ALA A 18 10.54 -6.10 -22.10
CA ALA A 18 11.48 -4.99 -21.97
C ALA A 18 11.74 -4.62 -20.50
N VAL A 19 10.68 -4.56 -19.68
CA VAL A 19 10.82 -4.24 -18.25
C VAL A 19 11.55 -5.35 -17.49
N ALA A 20 11.19 -6.62 -17.74
CA ALA A 20 11.88 -7.75 -17.13
C ALA A 20 13.36 -7.79 -17.50
N ALA A 21 13.70 -7.55 -18.78
CA ALA A 21 15.08 -7.46 -19.25
C ALA A 21 15.86 -6.33 -18.57
N ALA A 22 15.25 -5.14 -18.43
CA ALA A 22 15.87 -4.01 -17.73
C ALA A 22 16.15 -4.30 -16.25
N ARG A 23 15.35 -5.19 -15.62
CA ARG A 23 15.53 -5.66 -14.25
C ARG A 23 16.42 -6.91 -14.14
N GLY A 24 16.94 -7.45 -15.25
CA GLY A 24 17.72 -8.69 -15.25
C GLY A 24 16.90 -9.93 -14.86
N GLN A 25 15.58 -9.90 -15.04
CA GLN A 25 14.64 -10.93 -14.65
C GLN A 25 14.03 -11.63 -15.87
N SER A 26 13.53 -12.85 -15.68
CA SER A 26 12.60 -13.44 -16.66
C SER A 26 11.23 -12.77 -16.55
N VAL A 27 10.45 -12.75 -17.65
CA VAL A 27 9.06 -12.24 -17.65
C VAL A 27 8.22 -12.93 -16.58
N ARG A 28 8.42 -14.25 -16.38
CA ARG A 28 7.74 -15.02 -15.33
C ARG A 28 8.06 -14.47 -13.94
N ALA A 29 9.34 -14.27 -13.63
CA ALA A 29 9.78 -13.78 -12.33
C ALA A 29 9.24 -12.36 -12.07
N TYR A 30 9.32 -11.50 -13.09
CA TYR A 30 8.77 -10.15 -13.05
C TYR A 30 7.25 -10.15 -12.78
N LEU A 31 6.48 -10.98 -13.49
CA LEU A 31 5.03 -11.07 -13.28
C LEU A 31 4.65 -11.64 -11.90
N ALA A 32 5.45 -12.56 -11.36
CA ALA A 32 5.22 -13.09 -10.02
C ALA A 32 5.46 -12.02 -8.93
N GLU A 33 6.52 -11.22 -9.09
CA GLU A 33 6.81 -10.10 -8.19
C GLU A 33 5.73 -9.01 -8.30
N LEU A 34 5.35 -8.64 -9.53
CA LEU A 34 4.30 -7.67 -9.79
C LEU A 34 2.96 -8.09 -9.14
N ALA A 35 2.61 -9.37 -9.18
CA ALA A 35 1.40 -9.86 -8.54
C ALA A 35 1.42 -9.65 -7.02
N ILE A 36 2.56 -9.88 -6.37
CA ILE A 36 2.74 -9.66 -4.93
C ILE A 36 2.63 -8.17 -4.60
N GLU A 37 3.27 -7.31 -5.40
CA GLU A 37 3.21 -5.86 -5.24
C GLU A 37 1.77 -5.34 -5.34
N GLU A 38 1.03 -5.74 -6.37
CA GLU A 38 -0.36 -5.32 -6.58
C GLU A 38 -1.30 -5.84 -5.48
N GLU A 39 -1.13 -7.09 -5.05
CA GLU A 39 -1.88 -7.61 -3.90
C GLU A 39 -1.65 -6.78 -2.64
N ASN A 40 -0.40 -6.37 -2.39
CA ASN A 40 -0.05 -5.55 -1.25
C ASN A 40 -0.67 -4.15 -1.36
N GLN A 41 -0.66 -3.54 -2.55
CA GLN A 41 -1.31 -2.24 -2.77
C GLN A 41 -2.83 -2.32 -2.53
N ILE A 42 -3.49 -3.38 -2.99
CA ILE A 42 -4.92 -3.58 -2.74
C ILE A 42 -5.19 -3.72 -1.24
N LYS A 43 -4.39 -4.53 -0.53
CA LYS A 43 -4.51 -4.72 0.93
C LYS A 43 -4.29 -3.40 1.66
N LEU A 44 -3.25 -2.64 1.29
CA LEU A 44 -2.92 -1.35 1.89
C LEU A 44 -4.01 -0.30 1.66
N SER A 45 -4.56 -0.23 0.45
CA SER A 45 -5.67 0.67 0.12
C SER A 45 -6.89 0.39 0.99
N LYS A 46 -7.25 -0.89 1.17
CA LYS A 46 -8.36 -1.31 2.04
C LYS A 46 -8.09 -0.96 3.50
N ALA A 47 -6.92 -1.29 4.01
CA ALA A 47 -6.52 -0.96 5.38
C ALA A 47 -6.55 0.55 5.64
N THR A 48 -6.07 1.35 4.68
CA THR A 48 -6.08 2.81 4.76
C THR A 48 -7.50 3.37 4.78
N ALA A 49 -8.41 2.82 3.97
CA ALA A 49 -9.81 3.24 3.97
C ALA A 49 -10.47 2.95 5.33
N VAL A 50 -10.30 1.75 5.87
CA VAL A 50 -10.84 1.36 7.19
C VAL A 50 -10.23 2.21 8.29
N PHE A 51 -8.91 2.44 8.27
CA PHE A 51 -8.25 3.29 9.25
C PHE A 51 -8.81 4.72 9.24
N ARG A 52 -9.03 5.30 8.05
CA ARG A 52 -9.63 6.63 7.92
C ARG A 52 -11.08 6.67 8.41
N GLU A 53 -11.85 5.63 8.12
CA GLU A 53 -13.23 5.52 8.60
C GLU A 53 -13.27 5.46 10.13
N VAL A 54 -12.48 4.59 10.74
CA VAL A 54 -12.41 4.42 12.19
C VAL A 54 -11.92 5.70 12.87
N THR A 55 -10.81 6.27 12.41
CA THR A 55 -10.25 7.50 13.01
C THR A 55 -11.12 8.74 12.83
N ALA A 56 -12.03 8.76 11.84
CA ALA A 56 -13.01 9.83 11.68
C ALA A 56 -14.24 9.67 12.60
N GLN A 57 -14.38 8.57 13.34
CA GLN A 57 -15.48 8.39 14.28
C GLN A 57 -15.37 9.39 15.44
N PRO A 58 -16.44 10.19 15.69
CA PRO A 58 -16.46 11.10 16.82
C PRO A 58 -16.22 10.37 18.15
N GLY A 59 -15.39 10.92 19.02
CA GLY A 59 -15.11 10.36 20.34
C GLY A 59 -14.06 9.25 20.37
N LEU A 60 -13.59 8.76 19.22
CA LEU A 60 -12.58 7.69 19.18
C LEU A 60 -11.22 8.19 19.68
N ALA A 61 -10.79 9.38 19.25
CA ALA A 61 -9.52 9.96 19.68
C ALA A 61 -9.51 10.22 21.20
N GLU A 62 -10.60 10.78 21.73
CA GLU A 62 -10.76 11.04 23.16
C GLU A 62 -10.80 9.74 23.98
N ALA A 63 -11.48 8.71 23.48
CA ALA A 63 -11.51 7.39 24.12
C ALA A 63 -10.14 6.70 24.09
N PHE A 64 -9.39 6.85 23.00
CA PHE A 64 -8.03 6.33 22.87
C PHE A 64 -7.08 7.03 23.85
N ASP A 65 -7.09 8.37 23.89
CA ASP A 65 -6.29 9.16 24.84
C ASP A 65 -6.62 8.81 26.30
N ALA A 66 -7.89 8.55 26.61
CA ALA A 66 -8.31 8.11 27.95
C ALA A 66 -7.81 6.69 28.31
N ALA A 67 -7.76 5.78 27.33
CA ALA A 67 -7.28 4.42 27.53
C ALA A 67 -5.74 4.33 27.58
N PHE A 68 -5.04 5.21 26.86
CA PHE A 68 -3.58 5.24 26.73
C PHE A 68 -2.99 6.61 27.11
N PRO A 69 -3.15 7.06 28.37
CA PRO A 69 -2.82 8.43 28.78
C PRO A 69 -1.32 8.78 28.69
N ASN A 70 -0.44 7.78 28.65
CA ASN A 70 1.02 7.97 28.55
C ASN A 70 1.56 7.80 27.12
N ASP A 71 0.72 7.36 26.16
CA ASP A 71 1.12 7.15 24.76
C ASP A 71 0.72 8.31 23.85
N ALA A 72 0.01 9.31 24.40
CA ALA A 72 -0.28 10.53 23.69
C ALA A 72 1.05 11.21 23.32
N PRO A 73 1.33 11.45 22.02
CA PRO A 73 2.51 12.20 21.64
C PRO A 73 2.46 13.58 22.32
N PRO A 74 3.61 14.17 22.70
CA PRO A 74 3.63 15.51 23.26
C PRO A 74 2.83 16.41 22.33
N ARG A 75 1.84 17.14 22.86
CA ARG A 75 1.06 18.09 22.07
C ARG A 75 2.07 18.93 21.32
N ARG A 76 2.01 18.93 19.99
CA ARG A 76 2.73 19.93 19.21
C ARG A 76 2.16 21.26 19.68
N ASP A 77 2.92 21.93 20.52
CA ASP A 77 2.61 23.27 20.99
C ASP A 77 2.22 24.11 19.78
N ALA A 78 1.23 24.98 19.96
CA ALA A 78 0.62 25.82 18.93
C ALA A 78 1.59 26.80 18.22
N ALA A 79 2.90 26.58 18.26
CA ALA A 79 3.96 27.39 17.68
C ALA A 79 4.33 27.03 16.22
N GLY A 80 3.59 26.12 15.57
CA GLY A 80 3.88 25.68 14.20
C GLY A 80 2.98 26.26 13.09
N ARG A 81 2.05 27.16 13.42
CA ARG A 81 1.28 27.93 12.43
C ARG A 81 1.42 29.43 12.69
N ALA A 82 2.58 29.96 12.35
CA ALA A 82 2.74 31.37 12.05
C ALA A 82 3.77 31.51 10.91
N ALA A 83 3.31 32.14 9.83
CA ALA A 83 3.99 32.53 8.59
C ALA A 83 4.37 31.40 7.61
#